data_AF-A0A1S9B5P1-F1
#
_entry.id   AF-A0A1S9B5P1-F1
#
_cell.length_a   1.000
_cell.length_b   1.000
_cell.length_c   1.000
_cell.angle_alpha   90.00
_cell.angle_beta   90.00
_cell.angle_gamma   90.00
#
_symmetry.space_group_name_H-M   'P 1'
#
loop_
_entity.id
_entity.type
_entity.pdbx_description
1 polymer ?
#
loop_
_entity_poly.entity_id
_entity_poly.type
_entity_poly.pdbx_seq_one_letter_code
_entity_poly.pdbx_strand_id
1 'polypeptide(L)'
;MTLYHSPAASLTYNAADDTLHLSFNATHLDLSFGQAYQCALQEMLDKNVAKLLLDLKRNAPPADDHEQWLVEPLQAHLPTRISRPVFIAAVLSEGQYQYQISNCPTSGTTFIPEQVEFNYFTSRREAAAWLNGQ
;
A
#
# COMPACT_ATOMS: atom_id res chain seq x y z
N MET A 1 -6.83 -4.07 15.85
CA MET A 1 -7.77 -5.17 15.53
C MET A 1 -7.36 -5.84 14.23
N THR A 2 -7.31 -7.17 14.16
CA THR A 2 -7.02 -7.88 12.90
C THR A 2 -8.29 -7.99 12.07
N LEU A 3 -8.23 -7.59 10.81
CA LEU A 3 -9.38 -7.52 9.90
C LEU A 3 -9.31 -8.61 8.82
N TYR A 4 -8.11 -8.96 8.39
CA TYR A 4 -7.86 -10.06 7.49
C TYR A 4 -6.61 -10.80 7.92
N HIS A 5 -6.64 -12.13 7.83
CA HIS A 5 -5.49 -12.96 8.13
C HIS A 5 -5.46 -14.16 7.20
N SER A 6 -4.32 -14.34 6.56
CA SER A 6 -3.99 -15.48 5.73
C SER A 6 -2.54 -15.89 6.01
N PRO A 7 -2.11 -17.09 5.59
CA PRO A 7 -0.70 -17.50 5.70
C PRO A 7 0.26 -16.53 5.00
N ALA A 8 -0.24 -15.81 3.99
CA ALA A 8 0.54 -14.91 3.15
C ALA A 8 0.52 -13.45 3.60
N ALA A 9 -0.55 -13.02 4.25
CA ALA A 9 -0.80 -11.61 4.55
C ALA A 9 -1.68 -11.43 5.79
N SER A 10 -1.41 -10.35 6.52
CA SER A 10 -2.22 -9.92 7.66
C SER A 10 -2.57 -8.44 7.52
N LEU A 11 -3.86 -8.12 7.63
CA LEU A 11 -4.38 -6.76 7.72
C LEU A 11 -4.78 -6.49 9.17
N THR A 12 -4.20 -5.45 9.75
CA THR A 12 -4.54 -5.00 11.10
C THR A 12 -4.89 -3.52 11.08
N TYR A 13 -5.95 -3.14 11.77
CA TYR A 13 -6.28 -1.75 12.06
C TYR A 13 -5.65 -1.32 13.38
N ASN A 14 -4.86 -0.27 13.33
CA ASN A 14 -4.29 0.40 14.48
C ASN A 14 -5.13 1.64 14.80
N ALA A 15 -5.88 1.58 15.91
CA ALA A 15 -6.74 2.67 16.35
C ALA A 15 -5.96 3.85 16.97
N ALA A 16 -4.72 3.64 17.42
CA ALA A 16 -3.91 4.71 18.01
C ALA A 16 -3.51 5.76 16.98
N ASP A 17 -3.26 5.31 15.75
CA ASP A 17 -2.76 6.13 14.64
C ASP A 17 -3.77 6.20 13.47
N ASP A 18 -4.98 5.69 13.68
CA ASP A 18 -6.03 5.52 12.65
C ASP A 18 -5.50 5.01 11.31
N THR A 19 -4.71 3.93 11.36
CA THR A 19 -3.97 3.42 10.20
C THR A 19 -4.23 1.94 9.99
N LEU A 20 -4.46 1.54 8.74
CA LEU A 20 -4.50 0.14 8.33
C LEU A 20 -3.09 -0.33 7.98
N HIS A 21 -2.70 -1.48 8.51
CA HIS A 21 -1.39 -2.07 8.35
C HIS A 21 -1.57 -3.41 7.64
N LEU A 22 -1.21 -3.45 6.36
CA LEU A 22 -1.19 -4.66 5.56
C LEU A 22 0.24 -5.17 5.47
N SER A 23 0.52 -6.29 6.12
CA SER A 23 1.85 -6.92 6.11
C SER A 23 1.82 -8.20 5.30
N PHE A 24 2.74 -8.34 4.36
CA PHE A 24 2.92 -9.55 3.57
C PHE A 24 4.14 -10.34 4.05
N ASN A 25 3.95 -11.63 4.27
CA ASN A 25 4.98 -12.56 4.74
C ASN A 25 5.24 -13.73 3.77
N ALA A 26 4.43 -13.91 2.74
CA ALA A 26 4.60 -15.01 1.77
C ALA A 26 5.75 -14.76 0.80
N THR A 27 6.63 -15.75 0.64
CA THR A 27 7.80 -15.77 -0.24
C THR A 27 7.51 -15.41 -1.72
N HIS A 28 6.25 -15.49 -2.15
CA HIS A 28 5.79 -15.08 -3.48
C HIS A 28 4.55 -14.18 -3.36
N LEU A 29 4.55 -13.05 -4.06
CA LEU A 29 3.37 -12.22 -4.32
C LEU A 29 2.54 -12.84 -5.45
N ASP A 30 1.93 -13.99 -5.18
CA ASP A 30 0.88 -14.54 -6.05
C ASP A 30 -0.48 -13.90 -5.73
N LEU A 31 -1.55 -14.38 -6.39
CA LEU A 31 -3.00 -14.05 -6.24
C LEU A 31 -3.46 -13.54 -4.86
N SER A 32 -2.81 -14.00 -3.78
CA SER A 32 -3.00 -13.54 -2.40
C SER A 32 -2.76 -12.04 -2.19
N PHE A 33 -1.88 -11.40 -2.96
CA PHE A 33 -1.59 -9.96 -2.84
C PHE A 33 -2.79 -9.11 -3.24
N GLY A 34 -3.29 -9.33 -4.46
CA GLY A 34 -4.44 -8.58 -4.98
C GLY A 34 -5.65 -8.70 -4.06
N GLN A 35 -5.94 -9.90 -3.56
CA GLN A 35 -7.04 -10.13 -2.61
C GLN A 35 -6.86 -9.41 -1.28
N ALA A 36 -5.67 -9.50 -0.67
CA ALA A 36 -5.42 -8.88 0.62
C ALA A 36 -5.37 -7.35 0.51
N TYR A 37 -4.87 -6.83 -0.61
CA TYR A 37 -4.85 -5.40 -0.88
C TYR A 37 -6.24 -4.85 -1.20
N GLN A 38 -7.03 -5.56 -2.01
CA GLN A 38 -8.46 -5.25 -2.21
C GLN A 38 -9.21 -5.22 -0.87
N CYS A 39 -8.99 -6.21 0.00
CA CYS A 39 -9.59 -6.23 1.32
C CYS A 39 -9.18 -5.01 2.15
N ALA A 40 -7.91 -4.60 2.10
CA ALA A 40 -7.45 -3.39 2.76
C ALA A 40 -8.15 -2.12 2.24
N LEU A 41 -8.29 -1.97 0.92
CA LEU A 41 -8.99 -0.83 0.31
C LEU A 41 -10.48 -0.82 0.70
N GLN A 42 -11.12 -1.98 0.74
CA GLN A 42 -12.51 -2.08 1.16
C GLN A 42 -12.68 -1.70 2.64
N GLU A 43 -11.78 -2.16 3.52
CA GLU A 43 -11.79 -1.78 4.93
C GLU A 43 -11.49 -0.29 5.15
N MET A 44 -10.65 0.32 4.30
CA MET A 44 -10.43 1.78 4.30
C MET A 44 -11.73 2.54 4.03
N LEU A 45 -12.54 2.05 3.08
CA LEU A 45 -13.82 2.66 2.74
C LEU A 45 -14.88 2.40 3.82
N ASP A 46 -15.00 1.15 4.29
CA ASP A 46 -15.99 0.75 5.31
C ASP A 46 -15.76 1.46 6.64
N LYS A 47 -14.52 1.46 7.12
CA LYS A 47 -14.15 2.08 8.40
C LYS A 47 -13.91 3.56 8.31
N ASN A 48 -13.97 4.11 7.10
CA ASN A 48 -13.55 5.46 6.83
C ASN A 48 -12.15 5.70 7.44
N VAL A 49 -11.16 4.89 7.04
CA VAL A 49 -9.71 5.07 7.31
C VAL A 49 -8.98 5.54 6.06
N ALA A 50 -8.18 6.61 6.17
CA ALA A 50 -7.49 7.23 5.03
C ALA A 50 -6.03 6.77 4.89
N LYS A 51 -5.48 6.11 5.90
CA LYS A 51 -4.06 5.79 6.01
C LYS A 51 -3.83 4.29 5.86
N LEU A 52 -2.93 3.92 4.95
CA LEU A 52 -2.54 2.54 4.72
C LEU A 52 -1.02 2.39 4.72
N LEU A 53 -0.52 1.51 5.57
CA LEU A 53 0.86 1.06 5.58
C LEU A 53 0.93 -0.32 4.92
N LEU A 54 1.59 -0.40 3.77
CA LEU A 54 1.87 -1.62 3.02
C LEU A 54 3.29 -2.09 3.36
N ASP A 55 3.44 -3.23 4.04
CA ASP A 55 4.75 -3.82 4.31
C ASP A 55 5.04 -4.99 3.35
N LEU A 56 5.99 -4.76 2.45
CA LEU A 56 6.31 -5.60 1.29
C LEU A 56 7.77 -6.09 1.30
N LYS A 57 8.50 -5.87 2.41
CA LYS A 57 9.97 -6.03 2.60
C LYS A 57 10.60 -7.36 2.18
N ARG A 58 9.83 -8.39 1.83
CA ARG A 58 10.39 -9.71 1.46
C ARG A 58 9.86 -10.27 0.14
N ASN A 59 8.80 -9.69 -0.41
CA ASN A 59 7.98 -10.42 -1.37
C ASN A 59 7.79 -9.66 -2.68
N ALA A 60 8.11 -8.36 -2.73
CA ALA A 60 8.00 -7.48 -3.89
C ALA A 60 8.68 -8.11 -5.14
N PRO A 61 8.01 -8.21 -6.32
CA PRO A 61 8.53 -8.95 -7.47
C PRO A 61 9.78 -8.27 -8.03
N PRO A 62 10.76 -8.92 -8.67
CA PRO A 62 12.06 -8.27 -8.93
C PRO A 62 12.13 -7.15 -9.99
N ALA A 63 11.21 -6.99 -10.94
CA ALA A 63 11.22 -5.86 -11.89
C ALA A 63 10.01 -5.95 -12.85
N ASP A 64 9.64 -4.81 -13.43
CA ASP A 64 8.66 -4.58 -14.52
C ASP A 64 7.17 -4.46 -14.15
N ASP A 65 6.52 -5.39 -13.45
CA ASP A 65 5.08 -5.28 -13.16
C ASP A 65 4.75 -4.47 -11.90
N HIS A 66 5.72 -3.69 -11.41
CA HIS A 66 5.69 -3.04 -10.10
C HIS A 66 4.73 -1.86 -9.95
N GLU A 67 4.34 -1.22 -11.03
CA GLU A 67 3.30 -0.20 -10.96
C GLU A 67 1.93 -0.83 -11.18
N GLN A 68 1.83 -1.87 -12.02
CA GLN A 68 0.56 -2.52 -12.35
C GLN A 68 -0.06 -3.21 -11.13
N TRP A 69 0.69 -4.03 -10.39
CA TRP A 69 0.16 -4.69 -9.18
C TRP A 69 -0.28 -3.73 -8.07
N LEU A 70 0.32 -2.54 -7.96
CA LEU A 70 -0.02 -1.55 -6.93
C LEU A 70 -1.11 -0.57 -7.38
N VAL A 71 -1.15 -0.24 -8.67
CA VAL A 71 -2.08 0.76 -9.23
C VAL A 71 -3.37 0.13 -9.74
N GLU A 72 -3.36 -1.06 -10.35
CA GLU A 72 -4.59 -1.72 -10.82
C GLU A 72 -5.62 -1.90 -9.70
N PRO A 73 -5.27 -2.40 -8.50
CA PRO A 73 -6.25 -2.59 -7.44
C PRO A 73 -6.77 -1.25 -6.90
N LEU A 74 -5.96 -0.20 -6.91
CA LEU A 74 -6.40 1.15 -6.56
C LEU A 74 -7.45 1.63 -7.56
N GLN A 75 -7.22 1.46 -8.86
CA GLN A 75 -8.18 1.85 -9.89
C GLN A 75 -9.45 1.00 -9.89
N ALA A 76 -9.32 -0.30 -9.64
CA ALA A 76 -10.44 -1.22 -9.66
C ALA A 76 -11.35 -1.08 -8.43
N HIS A 77 -10.80 -0.69 -7.28
CA HIS A 77 -11.51 -0.76 -6.00
C HIS A 77 -11.70 0.58 -5.29
N LEU A 78 -10.94 1.63 -5.61
CA LEU A 78 -11.24 2.97 -5.10
C LEU A 78 -12.31 3.64 -5.94
N PRO A 79 -13.32 4.26 -5.31
CA PRO A 79 -14.28 5.07 -6.04
C PRO A 79 -13.58 6.26 -6.71
N THR A 80 -14.05 6.63 -7.89
CA THR A 80 -13.53 7.76 -8.69
C THR A 80 -13.60 9.10 -7.94
N ARG A 81 -14.44 9.18 -6.91
CA ARG A 81 -14.50 10.29 -5.95
C ARG A 81 -14.39 9.75 -4.55
N ILE A 82 -13.23 9.96 -3.95
CA ILE A 82 -13.03 9.80 -2.52
C ILE A 82 -13.41 11.14 -1.87
N SER A 83 -13.96 11.11 -0.66
CA SER A 83 -14.38 12.33 0.05
C SER A 83 -13.21 13.07 0.72
N ARG A 84 -12.02 12.47 0.74
CA ARG A 84 -10.84 12.94 1.46
C ARG A 84 -9.57 12.29 0.90
N PRO A 85 -8.40 12.91 1.12
CA PRO A 85 -7.15 12.34 0.67
C PRO A 85 -6.85 11.01 1.36
N VAL A 86 -6.27 10.08 0.61
CA VAL A 86 -5.82 8.75 1.05
C VAL A 86 -4.30 8.71 0.96
N PHE A 87 -3.67 8.26 2.03
CA PHE A 87 -2.21 8.21 2.16
C PHE A 87 -1.77 6.76 2.25
N ILE A 88 -0.92 6.34 1.32
CA ILE A 88 -0.42 4.97 1.22
C ILE A 88 1.10 4.98 1.32
N ALA A 89 1.63 4.32 2.34
CA ALA A 89 3.07 4.18 2.55
C ALA A 89 3.48 2.73 2.29
N ALA A 90 4.27 2.50 1.24
CA ALA A 90 4.78 1.19 0.87
C ALA A 90 6.22 0.99 1.34
N VAL A 91 6.44 -0.03 2.16
CA VAL A 91 7.74 -0.41 2.70
C VAL A 91 8.33 -1.53 1.85
N LEU A 92 9.37 -1.21 1.10
CA LEU A 92 10.07 -2.11 0.18
C LEU A 92 11.47 -2.48 0.70
N SER A 93 12.10 -3.47 0.05
CA SER A 93 13.53 -3.77 0.24
C SER A 93 14.40 -2.71 -0.42
N GLU A 94 15.64 -2.53 0.05
CA GLU A 94 16.56 -1.49 -0.47
C GLU A 94 16.81 -1.59 -1.98
N GLY A 95 17.07 -2.80 -2.51
CA GLY A 95 17.23 -2.99 -3.96
C GLY A 95 15.97 -2.65 -4.77
N GLN A 96 14.79 -2.82 -4.17
CA GLN A 96 13.51 -2.49 -4.80
C GLN A 96 13.19 -1.01 -4.73
N TYR A 97 13.54 -0.36 -3.62
CA TYR A 97 13.48 1.08 -3.49
C TYR A 97 14.39 1.76 -4.51
N GLN A 98 15.62 1.26 -4.71
CA GLN A 98 16.53 1.76 -5.74
C GLN A 98 15.97 1.60 -7.16
N TYR A 99 15.28 0.49 -7.45
CA TYR A 99 14.58 0.31 -8.73
C TYR A 99 13.43 1.33 -8.88
N GLN A 100 12.57 1.47 -7.87
CA GLN A 100 11.46 2.44 -7.88
C GLN A 100 11.95 3.87 -8.11
N ILE A 101 12.96 4.34 -7.40
CA ILE A 101 13.48 5.72 -7.63
C ILE A 101 14.20 5.88 -8.97
N SER A 102 14.72 4.80 -9.57
CA SER A 102 15.43 4.85 -10.86
C SER A 102 14.48 4.71 -12.06
N ASN A 103 13.37 3.98 -11.89
CA ASN A 103 12.38 3.72 -12.94
C ASN A 103 11.11 4.56 -12.80
N CYS A 104 10.81 5.16 -11.64
CA CYS A 104 9.75 6.15 -11.56
C CYS A 104 10.14 7.36 -12.41
N PRO A 105 9.37 7.72 -13.44
CA PRO A 105 9.48 9.05 -14.00
C PRO A 105 9.15 10.03 -12.87
N THR A 106 10.09 10.91 -12.54
CA THR A 106 9.92 12.05 -11.63
C THR A 106 8.89 13.03 -12.21
N SER A 107 7.61 12.66 -12.25
CA SER A 107 6.44 13.49 -12.53
C SER A 107 5.18 12.62 -12.58
N GLY A 108 4.34 12.74 -11.55
CA GLY A 108 2.90 12.47 -11.58
C GLY A 108 2.44 11.24 -12.36
N THR A 109 2.21 10.13 -11.66
CA THR A 109 1.34 9.07 -12.16
C THR A 109 -0.06 9.66 -12.39
N THR A 110 -0.38 9.91 -13.65
CA THR A 110 -1.65 10.45 -14.18
C THR A 110 -2.86 9.54 -13.94
N PHE A 111 -2.67 8.48 -13.14
CA PHE A 111 -3.51 7.29 -13.07
C PHE A 111 -3.93 6.93 -11.65
N ILE A 112 -3.40 7.63 -10.66
CA ILE A 112 -3.84 7.56 -9.27
C ILE A 112 -4.92 8.65 -9.10
N PRO A 113 -6.07 8.39 -8.46
CA PRO A 113 -7.06 9.44 -8.20
C PRO A 113 -6.36 10.65 -7.57
N GLU A 114 -6.67 11.90 -7.98
CA GLU A 114 -5.99 13.12 -7.51
C GLU A 114 -5.87 13.25 -5.97
N GLN A 115 -6.63 12.44 -5.23
CA GLN A 115 -6.68 12.42 -3.79
C GLN A 115 -5.88 11.28 -3.15
N VAL A 116 -5.14 10.45 -3.88
CA VAL A 116 -4.32 9.38 -3.28
C VAL A 116 -2.85 9.76 -3.38
N GLU A 117 -2.19 9.93 -2.23
CA GLU A 117 -0.76 10.14 -2.13
C GLU A 117 -0.06 8.82 -1.78
N PHE A 118 0.82 8.38 -2.68
CA PHE A 118 1.53 7.10 -2.55
C PHE A 118 3.03 7.36 -2.42
N ASN A 119 3.63 6.88 -1.33
CA ASN A 119 5.06 7.05 -1.05
C ASN A 119 5.75 5.72 -0.73
N TYR A 120 7.02 5.62 -1.12
CA TYR A 120 7.85 4.43 -0.93
C TYR A 120 8.89 4.65 0.17
N PHE A 121 9.14 3.63 0.99
CA PHE A 121 10.07 3.67 2.10
C PHE A 121 10.86 2.36 2.19
N THR A 122 12.06 2.38 2.75
CA THR A 122 12.82 1.17 3.11
C THR A 122 12.63 0.79 4.59
N SER A 123 12.05 1.70 5.38
CA SER A 123 11.85 1.56 6.82
C SER A 123 10.39 1.72 7.20
N ARG A 124 9.85 0.73 7.92
CA ARG A 124 8.50 0.80 8.52
C ARG A 124 8.36 2.00 9.45
N ARG A 125 9.42 2.35 10.18
CA ARG A 125 9.40 3.48 11.13
C ARG A 125 9.21 4.81 10.40
N GLU A 126 9.88 4.98 9.27
CA GLU A 126 9.76 6.20 8.46
C GLU A 126 8.41 6.28 7.76
N ALA A 127 7.93 5.16 7.20
CA ALA A 127 6.59 5.07 6.63
C ALA A 127 5.49 5.44 7.65
N ALA A 128 5.57 4.90 8.87
CA ALA A 128 4.62 5.21 9.93
C ALA A 128 4.74 6.68 10.39
N ALA A 129 5.96 7.22 10.50
CA ALA A 129 6.17 8.62 10.86
C ALA A 129 5.60 9.58 9.80
N TRP A 130 5.75 9.26 8.51
CA TRP A 130 5.16 10.02 7.43
C TRP A 130 3.62 9.97 7.47
N LEU A 131 3.01 8.79 7.64
CA LEU A 131 1.56 8.63 7.79
C LEU A 131 1.00 9.38 9.01
N ASN A 132 1.74 9.43 10.10
CA ASN A 132 1.37 10.18 11.30
C ASN A 132 1.50 11.71 11.12
N GLY A 133 2.28 12.16 10.14
CA GLY A 133 2.41 13.56 9.77
C GLY A 133 1.30 14.08 8.84
N GLN A 134 0.46 13.19 8.30
CA GLN A 134 -0.70 13.51 7.45
C GLN A 134 -1.99 13.58 8.26
#